data_AF-A0A350AT69-F1
#
_entry.id   AF-A0A350AT69-F1
#
_cell.length_a   1.000
_cell.length_b   1.000
_cell.length_c   1.000
_cell.angle_alpha   90.00
_cell.angle_beta   90.00
_cell.angle_gamma   90.00
#
_symmetry.space_group_name_H-M   'P 1'
#
loop_
_entity.id
_entity.type
_entity.pdbx_description
1 polymer ?
#
loop_
_entity_poly.entity_id
_entity_poly.type
_entity_poly.pdbx_seq_one_letter_code
_entity_poly.pdbx_strand_id
1 'polypeptide(L)'
;MNMIKVKAGAYALMGFMMCWNTFHKGHYAITCAIAIFTLCAITITLAAIGTRKITWDDSGITVRKFPSAPKHVPWSQLEKMRVDHLGYHVRAKNTKFKISTKNMPENLLETIRTHIKANKS
;
A
#
# COMPACT_ATOMS: atom_id res chain seq x y z
N MET A 1 7.39 8.61 12.82
CA MET A 1 8.25 8.16 11.70
C MET A 1 7.51 7.05 10.93
N ASN A 2 7.32 7.17 9.61
CA ASN A 2 6.60 6.15 8.83
C ASN A 2 7.33 4.80 8.90
N MET A 3 6.62 3.71 9.24
CA MET A 3 7.18 2.35 9.33
C MET A 3 7.98 1.93 8.08
N ILE A 4 7.60 2.43 6.91
CA ILE A 4 8.31 2.16 5.65
C ILE A 4 9.69 2.83 5.64
N LYS A 5 9.81 4.07 6.14
CA LYS A 5 11.09 4.78 6.26
C LYS A 5 12.02 4.08 7.27
N VAL A 6 11.46 3.56 8.36
CA VAL A 6 12.21 2.77 9.37
C VAL A 6 12.77 1.49 8.74
N LYS A 7 11.96 0.75 7.98
CA LYS A 7 12.41 -0.47 7.28
C LYS A 7 13.48 -0.18 6.22
N ALA A 8 13.30 0.88 5.42
CA ALA A 8 14.30 1.29 4.43
C ALA A 8 15.64 1.66 5.09
N GLY A 9 15.60 2.37 6.23
CA GLY A 9 16.79 2.68 7.02
C GLY A 9 17.48 1.43 7.57
N ALA A 10 16.72 0.43 8.06
CA ALA A 10 17.28 -0.83 8.53
C ALA A 10 17.99 -1.60 7.41
N TYR A 11 17.41 -1.65 6.20
CA TYR A 11 18.07 -2.28 5.04
C TYR A 11 19.35 -1.53 4.64
N ALA A 12 19.35 -0.19 4.67
CA ALA A 12 20.54 0.60 4.39
C ALA A 12 21.68 0.31 5.39
N LEU A 13 21.36 0.23 6.70
CA LEU A 13 22.33 -0.08 7.75
C LEU A 13 22.91 -1.49 7.59
N MET A 14 22.06 -2.51 7.39
CA MET A 14 22.52 -3.89 7.19
C MET A 14 23.38 -4.04 5.94
N GLY A 15 22.94 -3.48 4.81
CA GLY A 15 23.71 -3.55 3.57
C GLY A 15 25.05 -2.82 3.67
N PHE A 16 25.09 -1.68 4.35
CA PHE A 16 26.33 -0.95 4.61
C PHE A 16 27.31 -1.76 5.46
N MET A 17 26.84 -2.35 6.57
CA MET A 17 27.67 -3.19 7.44
C MET A 17 28.23 -4.41 6.70
N MET A 18 27.42 -5.06 5.88
CA MET A 18 27.84 -6.22 5.09
C MET A 18 28.84 -5.84 4.01
N CYS A 19 28.59 -4.76 3.26
CA CYS A 19 29.54 -4.26 2.25
C CYS A 19 30.88 -3.86 2.87
N TRP A 20 30.86 -3.19 4.02
CA TRP A 20 32.09 -2.79 4.72
C TRP A 20 32.94 -4.00 5.11
N ASN A 21 32.30 -5.05 5.66
CA ASN A 21 32.95 -6.29 6.06
C ASN A 21 33.51 -7.08 4.85
N THR A 22 32.76 -7.21 3.75
CA THR A 22 33.21 -7.96 2.57
C THR A 22 34.28 -7.21 1.77
N PHE A 23 34.24 -5.87 1.78
CA PHE A 23 35.28 -5.02 1.21
C PHE A 23 36.60 -5.20 1.95
N HIS A 24 36.58 -5.21 3.29
CA HIS A 24 37.77 -5.44 4.10
C HIS A 24 38.36 -6.84 3.90
N LYS A 25 37.53 -7.83 3.55
CA LYS A 25 37.95 -9.20 3.21
C LYS A 25 38.42 -9.36 1.76
N GLY A 26 38.44 -8.29 0.95
CA GLY A 26 38.90 -8.32 -0.44
C GLY A 26 37.93 -9.02 -1.42
N HIS A 27 36.72 -9.35 -1.00
CA HIS A 27 35.73 -10.02 -1.85
C HIS A 27 34.86 -9.00 -2.59
N TYR A 28 35.43 -8.38 -3.63
CA TYR A 28 34.79 -7.32 -4.40
C TYR A 28 33.50 -7.78 -5.13
N ALA A 29 33.49 -9.00 -5.68
CA ALA A 29 32.30 -9.55 -6.35
C ALA A 29 31.09 -9.68 -5.40
N ILE A 30 31.34 -10.15 -4.17
CA ILE A 30 30.30 -10.31 -3.14
C ILE A 30 29.81 -8.94 -2.65
N THR A 31 30.73 -7.99 -2.49
CA THR A 31 30.40 -6.60 -2.12
C THR A 31 29.48 -5.95 -3.16
N CYS A 32 29.78 -6.10 -4.46
CA CYS A 32 28.92 -5.61 -5.53
C CYS A 32 27.52 -6.25 -5.50
N ALA A 33 27.43 -7.57 -5.30
CA ALA A 33 26.15 -8.27 -5.22
C ALA A 33 25.30 -7.77 -4.05
N ILE A 34 25.90 -7.59 -2.86
CA ILE A 34 25.20 -7.08 -1.67
C ILE A 34 24.76 -5.63 -1.87
N ALA A 35 25.60 -4.79 -2.48
CA ALA A 35 25.26 -3.39 -2.77
C ALA A 35 24.04 -3.30 -3.70
N ILE A 36 24.03 -4.05 -4.80
CA ILE A 36 22.91 -4.09 -5.75
C ILE A 36 21.64 -4.60 -5.07
N PHE A 37 21.73 -5.70 -4.31
CA PHE A 37 20.60 -6.27 -3.60
C PHE A 37 20.00 -5.28 -2.59
N THR A 38 20.86 -4.60 -1.82
CA THR A 38 20.46 -3.60 -0.83
C THR A 38 19.75 -2.42 -1.50
N LEU A 39 20.30 -1.91 -2.60
CA LEU A 39 19.69 -0.82 -3.36
C LEU A 39 18.32 -1.22 -3.92
N CYS A 40 18.17 -2.42 -4.47
CA CYS A 40 16.88 -2.95 -4.91
C CYS A 40 15.87 -3.05 -3.76
N ALA A 41 16.28 -3.58 -2.60
CA ALA A 41 15.41 -3.71 -1.43
C ALA A 41 14.94 -2.34 -0.91
N ILE A 42 15.83 -1.35 -0.84
CA ILE A 42 15.49 0.03 -0.47
C ILE A 42 14.52 0.62 -1.50
N THR A 43 14.81 0.47 -2.80
CA THR A 43 13.98 1.00 -3.88
C THR A 43 12.57 0.44 -3.84
N ILE A 44 12.40 -0.88 -3.71
CA ILE A 44 11.09 -1.52 -3.61
C ILE A 44 10.35 -1.06 -2.34
N THR A 45 11.07 -0.98 -1.21
CA THR A 45 10.50 -0.53 0.06
C THR A 45 10.00 0.92 -0.04
N LEU A 46 10.75 1.80 -0.69
CA LEU A 46 10.36 3.19 -0.91
C LEU A 46 9.28 3.35 -1.99
N ALA A 47 9.28 2.53 -3.04
CA ALA A 47 8.24 2.54 -4.08
C ALA A 47 6.83 2.20 -3.55
N ALA A 48 6.75 1.49 -2.41
CA ALA A 48 5.50 1.25 -1.69
C ALA A 48 4.95 2.51 -0.96
N ILE A 49 5.73 3.59 -0.87
CA ILE A 49 5.29 4.86 -0.29
C ILE A 49 4.44 5.61 -1.33
N GLY A 50 3.12 5.62 -1.12
CA GLY A 50 2.22 6.60 -1.73
C GLY A 50 1.45 6.14 -2.98
N THR A 51 1.69 4.94 -3.49
CA THR A 51 1.02 4.42 -4.71
C THR A 51 -0.30 3.71 -4.41
N ARG A 52 -1.15 4.35 -3.60
CA ARG A 52 -2.52 3.89 -3.39
C ARG A 52 -3.46 4.64 -4.33
N LYS A 53 -3.90 3.96 -5.39
CA LYS A 53 -4.87 4.49 -6.35
C LYS A 53 -6.22 3.83 -6.13
N ILE A 54 -7.28 4.63 -6.16
CA ILE A 54 -8.66 4.16 -6.08
C ILE A 54 -9.30 4.54 -7.41
N THR A 55 -9.85 3.55 -8.09
CA THR A 55 -10.65 3.72 -9.30
C THR A 55 -11.99 3.03 -9.08
N TRP A 56 -13.05 3.53 -9.69
CA TRP A 56 -14.38 2.98 -9.58
C TRP A 56 -15.08 3.05 -10.92
N ASP A 57 -15.96 2.10 -11.16
CA ASP A 57 -16.73 1.91 -12.38
C ASP A 57 -18.11 1.32 -12.04
N ASP A 58 -18.93 1.03 -13.05
CA ASP A 58 -20.29 0.51 -12.86
C ASP A 58 -20.34 -0.85 -12.14
N SER A 59 -19.26 -1.63 -12.20
CA SER A 59 -19.18 -2.94 -11.55
C SER A 59 -18.74 -2.88 -10.08
N GLY A 60 -17.95 -1.87 -9.69
CA GLY A 60 -17.45 -1.77 -8.31
C GLY A 60 -16.33 -0.76 -8.07
N ILE A 61 -15.65 -0.93 -6.95
CA ILE A 61 -14.48 -0.15 -6.55
C ILE A 61 -13.23 -1.01 -6.68
N THR A 62 -12.26 -0.51 -7.42
CA THR A 62 -10.93 -1.11 -7.52
C THR A 62 -9.93 -0.33 -6.67
N VAL A 63 -9.39 -1.01 -5.65
CA VAL A 63 -8.36 -0.46 -4.76
C VAL A 63 -7.01 -1.04 -5.17
N ARG A 64 -6.14 -0.22 -5.75
CA ARG A 64 -4.76 -0.57 -6.04
C ARG A 64 -3.85 -0.05 -4.94
N LYS A 65 -3.07 -0.94 -4.33
CA LYS A 65 -2.07 -0.59 -3.31
C LYS A 65 -0.79 -1.35 -3.62
N PHE A 66 0.21 -0.69 -4.18
CA PHE A 66 1.51 -1.32 -4.38
C PHE A 66 2.13 -1.71 -3.02
N PRO A 67 2.82 -2.85 -2.90
CA PRO A 67 3.10 -3.87 -3.93
C PRO A 67 2.01 -4.94 -4.10
N SER A 68 0.87 -4.82 -3.38
CA SER A 68 -0.22 -5.79 -3.46
C SER A 68 -1.00 -5.70 -4.78
N ALA A 69 -1.52 -6.84 -5.22
CA ALA A 69 -2.41 -6.91 -6.37
C ALA A 69 -3.63 -5.98 -6.19
N PRO A 70 -4.13 -5.34 -7.26
CA PRO A 70 -5.36 -4.58 -7.21
C PRO A 70 -6.52 -5.46 -6.72
N LYS A 71 -7.34 -4.94 -5.83
CA LYS A 71 -8.53 -5.64 -5.34
C LYS A 71 -9.76 -4.93 -5.87
N HIS A 72 -10.53 -5.64 -6.68
CA HIS A 72 -11.85 -5.20 -7.09
C HIS A 72 -12.89 -5.62 -6.05
N VAL A 73 -13.76 -4.68 -5.66
CA VAL A 73 -14.84 -4.88 -4.70
C VAL A 73 -16.15 -4.53 -5.40
N PRO A 74 -16.98 -5.53 -5.72
CA PRO A 74 -18.28 -5.27 -6.33
C PRO A 74 -19.19 -4.47 -5.42
N TRP A 75 -20.04 -3.61 -6.00
CA TRP A 75 -21.01 -2.81 -5.24
C TRP A 75 -21.93 -3.65 -4.35
N SER A 76 -22.33 -4.82 -4.84
CA SER A 76 -23.17 -5.79 -4.13
C SER A 76 -22.53 -6.39 -2.88
N GLN A 77 -21.20 -6.30 -2.74
CA GLN A 77 -20.50 -6.84 -1.58
C GLN A 77 -20.32 -5.80 -0.47
N LEU A 78 -20.69 -4.54 -0.69
CA LEU A 78 -20.56 -3.48 0.31
C LEU A 78 -21.58 -3.65 1.43
N GLU A 79 -21.12 -3.63 2.69
CA GLU A 79 -21.98 -3.88 3.86
C GLU A 79 -22.13 -2.62 4.73
N LYS A 80 -21.02 -1.95 5.02
CA LYS A 80 -21.01 -0.78 5.89
C LYS A 80 -19.83 0.13 5.61
N MET A 81 -20.03 1.40 5.92
CA MET A 81 -18.99 2.41 5.93
C MET A 81 -19.00 3.14 7.27
N ARG A 82 -17.82 3.40 7.82
CA ARG A 82 -17.61 4.24 9.01
C ARG A 82 -16.67 5.39 8.65
N VAL A 83 -16.85 6.53 9.29
CA VAL A 83 -15.97 7.69 9.15
C VAL A 83 -15.14 7.85 10.41
N ASP A 84 -13.89 8.25 10.23
CA ASP A 84 -12.98 8.69 11.29
C ASP A 84 -12.21 9.94 10.80
N HIS A 85 -11.53 10.63 11.73
CA HIS A 85 -10.75 11.85 11.46
C HIS A 85 -9.68 11.69 10.35
N LEU A 86 -9.25 10.44 10.08
CA LEU A 86 -8.23 10.12 9.07
C LEU A 86 -8.81 9.55 7.76
N GLY A 87 -10.11 9.24 7.68
CA GLY A 87 -10.70 8.66 6.47
C GLY A 87 -11.95 7.80 6.68
N TYR A 88 -12.47 7.32 5.56
CA TYR A 88 -13.62 6.44 5.45
C TYR A 88 -13.17 4.98 5.47
N HIS A 89 -13.71 4.19 6.39
CA HIS A 89 -13.50 2.77 6.54
C HIS A 89 -14.67 2.01 5.91
N VAL A 90 -14.44 1.40 4.75
CA VAL A 90 -15.44 0.62 4.03
C VAL A 90 -15.22 -0.88 4.31
N ARG A 91 -16.29 -1.57 4.71
CA ARG A 91 -16.33 -3.03 4.89
C ARG A 91 -17.20 -3.63 3.79
N ALA A 92 -16.64 -4.64 3.15
CA ALA A 92 -17.33 -5.54 2.25
C ALA A 92 -17.29 -6.96 2.81
N LYS A 93 -18.10 -7.85 2.26
CA LYS A 93 -18.26 -9.25 2.69
C LYS A 93 -16.92 -9.97 2.96
N ASN A 94 -15.98 -9.86 2.03
CA ASN A 94 -14.68 -10.55 2.10
C ASN A 94 -13.48 -9.60 2.29
N THR A 95 -13.70 -8.30 2.44
CA THR A 95 -12.58 -7.36 2.53
C THR A 95 -12.90 -6.07 3.26
N LYS A 96 -11.86 -5.37 3.70
CA LYS A 96 -11.96 -4.05 4.31
C LYS A 96 -10.91 -3.14 3.72
N PHE A 97 -11.30 -1.90 3.41
CA PHE A 97 -10.38 -0.90 2.89
C PHE A 97 -10.69 0.48 3.45
N LYS A 98 -9.65 1.30 3.57
CA LYS A 98 -9.75 2.70 4.03
C LYS A 98 -9.59 3.66 2.86
N ILE A 99 -10.35 4.73 2.76
CA ILE A 99 -10.11 5.83 1.83
C ILE A 99 -9.80 7.06 2.67
N SER A 100 -8.70 7.77 2.39
CA SER A 100 -8.40 8.99 3.15
C SER A 100 -9.41 10.08 2.82
N THR A 101 -9.78 10.90 3.80
CA THR A 101 -10.66 12.06 3.57
C THR A 101 -10.11 12.99 2.48
N LYS A 102 -8.78 13.19 2.42
CA LYS A 102 -8.13 14.02 1.39
C LYS A 102 -8.24 13.47 -0.04
N ASN A 103 -8.42 12.15 -0.17
CA ASN A 103 -8.44 11.46 -1.46
C ASN A 103 -9.81 10.85 -1.76
N MET A 104 -10.87 11.22 -1.02
CA MET A 104 -12.22 10.72 -1.24
C MET A 104 -12.92 11.65 -2.24
N PRO A 105 -13.30 11.16 -3.42
CA PRO A 105 -14.18 11.87 -4.33
C PRO A 105 -15.60 11.94 -3.76
N GLU A 106 -16.27 13.08 -3.90
CA GLU A 106 -17.64 13.27 -3.40
C GLU A 106 -18.63 12.33 -4.11
N ASN A 107 -18.53 12.20 -5.43
CA ASN A 107 -19.36 11.28 -6.22
C ASN A 107 -19.19 9.82 -5.77
N LEU A 108 -17.95 9.39 -5.51
CA LEU A 108 -17.68 8.03 -5.01
C LEU A 108 -18.33 7.79 -3.64
N LEU A 109 -18.28 8.79 -2.76
CA LEU A 109 -18.87 8.70 -1.42
C LEU A 109 -20.38 8.48 -1.48
N GLU A 110 -21.07 9.22 -2.35
CA GLU A 110 -22.51 9.07 -2.56
C GLU A 110 -22.85 7.70 -3.13
N THR A 111 -22.14 7.26 -4.17
CA THR A 111 -22.33 5.92 -4.77
C THR A 111 -22.19 4.81 -3.73
N ILE A 112 -21.15 4.87 -2.88
CA ILE A 112 -20.94 3.90 -1.78
C ILE A 112 -22.14 3.88 -0.82
N ARG A 113 -22.65 5.05 -0.42
CA ARG A 113 -23.79 5.16 0.50
C ARG A 113 -25.05 4.56 -0.10
N THR A 114 -25.33 4.86 -1.37
CA THR A 114 -26.50 4.37 -2.09
C THR A 114 -26.50 2.85 -2.18
N HIS A 115 -25.39 2.23 -2.60
CA HIS A 115 -25.30 0.77 -2.67
C HIS A 115 -25.34 0.09 -1.29
N ILE A 116 -24.72 0.66 -0.26
CA ILE A 116 -24.83 0.12 1.10
C ILE A 116 -26.28 0.16 1.60
N LYS A 117 -27.03 1.22 1.28
CA LYS A 117 -28.45 1.33 1.64
C LYS A 117 -29.28 0.30 0.88
N ALA A 118 -29.04 0.14 -0.42
CA ALA A 118 -29.71 -0.85 -1.25
C ALA A 118 -29.46 -2.29 -0.78
N ASN A 119 -28.22 -2.64 -0.40
CA ASN A 119 -27.86 -3.99 0.05
C ASN A 119 -28.36 -4.33 1.47
N LYS A 120 -28.81 -3.34 2.24
CA LYS A 120 -29.41 -3.53 3.57
C LYS A 120 -30.93 -3.68 3.52
N SER A 121 -31.54 -3.34 2.39
CA SER A 121 -32.95 -3.55 2.13
C SER A 121 -33.20 -4.98 1.65
#